data_AF-A0A6B0R766-F1
#
_entry.id   AF-A0A6B0R766-F1
#
_cell.length_a   1.000
_cell.length_b   1.000
_cell.length_c   1.000
_cell.angle_alpha   90.00
_cell.angle_beta   90.00
_cell.angle_gamma   90.00
#
_symmetry.space_group_name_H-M   'P 1'
#
loop_
_entity.id
_entity.type
_entity.pdbx_description
1 polymer ?
#
loop_
_entity_poly.entity_id
_entity_poly.type
_entity_poly.pdbx_seq_one_letter_code
_entity_poly.pdbx_strand_id
1 'polypeptide(L)' 'MAKVVMAELANLKLENKSWPRGTHSLRYHYLDLSEPDPSLPKFQAVGYVDDQPFIRYDSRVDKAEP' A
#
# COMPACT_ATOMS: atom_id res chain seq x y z
N MET A 1 -4.97 2.06 16.56
CA MET A 1 -5.15 2.70 15.25
C MET A 1 -4.16 2.16 14.21
N ALA A 2 -2.85 2.32 14.40
CA ALA A 2 -1.84 1.94 13.38
C ALA A 2 -1.88 0.45 12.97
N LYS A 3 -2.16 -0.46 13.91
CA LYS A 3 -2.35 -1.90 13.63
C LYS A 3 -3.53 -2.19 12.69
N VAL A 4 -4.64 -1.48 12.85
CA VAL A 4 -5.84 -1.65 12.01
C VAL A 4 -5.54 -1.17 10.59
N VAL A 5 -4.93 0.02 10.47
CA VAL A 5 -4.55 0.57 9.17
C VAL A 5 -3.56 -0.34 8.45
N MET A 6 -2.53 -0.86 9.13
CA MET A 6 -1.57 -1.80 8.52
C MET A 6 -2.23 -3.09 8.02
N ALA A 7 -3.24 -3.60 8.73
CA ALA A 7 -3.99 -4.78 8.32
C ALA A 7 -4.92 -4.49 7.13
N GLU A 8 -5.52 -3.29 7.08
CA GLU A 8 -6.32 -2.84 5.94
C GLU A 8 -5.45 -2.70 4.68
N LEU A 9 -4.29 -2.06 4.79
CA LEU A 9 -3.34 -1.90 3.67
C LEU A 9 -2.84 -3.24 3.12
N ALA A 10 -2.55 -4.19 4.00
CA ALA A 10 -2.10 -5.53 3.60
C ALA A 10 -3.17 -6.33 2.83
N ASN A 11 -4.46 -6.06 3.09
CA ASN A 11 -5.58 -6.74 2.45
C ASN A 11 -6.17 -5.94 1.29
N LEU A 12 -5.52 -4.86 0.85
CA LEU A 12 -5.97 -4.12 -0.32
C LEU A 12 -5.93 -5.00 -1.55
N LYS A 13 -7.09 -5.09 -2.20
CA LYS A 13 -7.21 -5.67 -3.53
C LYS A 13 -6.54 -4.71 -4.51
N LEU A 14 -5.48 -5.18 -5.14
CA LEU A 14 -4.80 -4.45 -6.19
C LEU A 14 -5.54 -4.69 -7.51
N GLU A 15 -5.73 -3.62 -8.26
CA GLU A 15 -6.53 -3.65 -9.49
C GLU A 15 -5.69 -3.25 -10.69
N ASN A 16 -5.71 -4.11 -11.71
CA ASN A 16 -5.13 -3.81 -13.00
C ASN A 16 -6.25 -3.40 -13.96
N LYS A 17 -6.48 -2.09 -14.10
CA LYS A 17 -7.55 -1.53 -14.93
C LYS A 17 -6.97 -0.73 -16.10
N SER A 18 -7.67 -0.72 -17.23
CA SER A 18 -7.35 0.21 -18.31
C SER A 18 -7.71 1.63 -17.88
N TRP A 19 -6.73 2.54 -17.91
CA TRP A 19 -6.93 3.94 -17.56
C TRP A 19 -7.56 4.69 -18.74
N PRO A 20 -8.73 5.34 -18.55
CA PRO A 20 -9.35 6.14 -19.60
C PRO A 20 -8.47 7.33 -19.95
N ARG A 21 -8.61 7.89 -21.15
CA ARG A 21 -7.79 9.03 -21.58
C ARG A 21 -8.13 10.29 -20.75
N GLY A 22 -7.14 10.94 -20.15
CA GLY A 22 -7.35 12.13 -19.32
C GLY A 22 -6.16 12.46 -18.42
N THR A 23 -6.37 13.33 -17.44
CA THR A 23 -5.41 13.59 -16.37
C THR A 23 -5.58 12.55 -15.28
N HIS A 24 -4.48 11.94 -14.87
CA HIS A 24 -4.45 11.00 -13.76
C HIS A 24 -3.59 11.54 -12.63
N SER A 25 -3.87 11.06 -11.42
CA SER A 25 -3.04 11.31 -10.25
C SER A 25 -2.30 10.04 -9.84
N LEU A 26 -1.05 10.20 -9.42
CA LEU A 26 -0.25 9.14 -8.82
C LEU A 26 0.00 9.51 -7.36
N ARG A 27 -0.41 8.63 -6.44
CA ARG A 27 -0.29 8.86 -4.99
C ARG A 27 0.38 7.68 -4.32
N TYR A 28 1.26 7.99 -3.36
CA TYR A 28 1.89 7.00 -2.51
C TYR A 28 1.57 7.31 -1.06
N HIS A 29 1.12 6.30 -0.34
CA HIS A 29 0.92 6.36 1.09
C HIS A 29 1.97 5.50 1.78
N TYR A 30 2.75 6.12 2.65
CA TYR A 30 3.78 5.47 3.44
C TYR A 30 3.34 5.42 4.90
N LEU A 31 3.51 4.25 5.51
CA LEU A 31 3.23 4.05 6.91
C LEU A 31 4.44 3.37 7.55
N ASP A 32 5.03 4.04 8.54
CA ASP A 32 6.12 3.53 9.36
C ASP A 32 5.65 3.43 10.82
N LEU A 33 5.91 2.29 11.45
CA LEU A 33 5.67 2.05 12.85
C LEU A 33 6.98 2.22 13.61
N SER A 34 7.01 3.18 14.54
CA SER A 34 8.17 3.38 15.42
C SER A 34 8.43 2.16 16.32
N GLU A 35 7.37 1.55 16.82
CA GLU A 35 7.38 0.37 17.69
C GLU A 35 6.49 -0.72 17.10
N PRO A 36 6.97 -1.46 16.09
CA PRO A 36 6.21 -2.53 15.48
C PRO A 36 6.11 -3.74 16.41
N ASP A 37 4.91 -4.29 16.53
CA ASP A 37 4.71 -5.64 17.05
C ASP A 37 5.45 -6.64 16.13
N PRO A 38 6.10 -7.70 16.65
CA PRO A 38 6.78 -8.72 15.82
C PRO A 38 5.91 -9.31 14.70
N SER A 39 4.59 -9.28 14.84
CA SER A 39 3.63 -9.77 13.85
C SER A 39 3.33 -8.77 12.72
N LEU A 40 3.75 -7.51 12.85
CA LEU A 40 3.47 -6.43 11.91
C LEU A 40 4.73 -5.96 11.18
N PRO A 41 4.60 -5.51 9.91
CA PRO A 41 5.70 -4.85 9.25
C PRO A 41 6.04 -3.54 9.95
N LYS A 42 7.33 -3.21 9.96
CA LYS A 42 7.79 -1.90 10.39
C LYS A 42 7.34 -0.83 9.40
N PHE A 43 7.43 -1.12 8.11
CA PHE A 43 7.08 -0.19 7.05
C PHE A 43 6.20 -0.84 5.99
N GLN A 44 5.18 -0.12 5.54
CA GLN A 44 4.38 -0.44 4.35
C GLN A 44 4.23 0.78 3.45
N ALA A 45 4.12 0.51 2.15
CA ALA A 45 3.74 1.50 1.16
C ALA A 45 2.64 0.98 0.26
N VAL A 46 1.75 1.87 -0.19
CA VAL A 46 0.77 1.55 -1.23
C VAL A 46 0.75 2.66 -2.27
N GLY A 47 0.83 2.27 -3.54
CA GLY A 47 0.74 3.16 -4.68
C GLY A 47 -0.65 3.10 -5.31
N TYR A 48 -1.19 4.27 -5.65
CA TYR A 48 -2.49 4.46 -6.25
C TYR A 48 -2.38 5.23 -7.56
N VAL A 49 -3.09 4.77 -8.58
CA VAL A 49 -3.43 5.59 -9.74
C VAL A 49 -4.88 6.01 -9.56
N ASP A 50 -5.11 7.31 -9.52
CA ASP A 50 -6.36 7.89 -9.05
C ASP A 50 -6.71 7.30 -7.67
N ASP A 51 -7.89 6.75 -7.47
CA ASP A 51 -8.32 6.15 -6.20
C ASP A 51 -8.13 4.63 -6.14
N GLN A 52 -7.43 4.04 -7.11
CA GLN A 52 -7.26 2.58 -7.24
C GLN A 52 -5.82 2.15 -6.95
N PRO A 53 -5.60 1.24 -5.97
CA PRO A 53 -4.28 0.75 -5.65
C PRO A 53 -3.77 -0.21 -6.72
N PHE A 54 -2.52 -0.03 -7.13
CA PHE A 54 -1.89 -0.85 -8.19
C PHE A 54 -0.59 -1.54 -7.73
N ILE A 55 -0.05 -1.16 -6.58
CA ILE A 55 1.17 -1.76 -6.01
C ILE A 55 1.17 -1.61 -4.49
N ARG A 56 1.71 -2.61 -3.79
CA ARG A 56 2.00 -2.56 -2.35
C ARG A 56 3.44 -2.95 -2.09
N TYR A 57 4.05 -2.43 -1.02
CA TYR A 57 5.33 -2.87 -0.49
C TYR A 57 5.20 -3.27 0.98
N ASP A 58 5.83 -4.39 1.35
CA ASP A 58 5.88 -4.88 2.72
C ASP A 58 7.35 -5.14 3.14
N SER A 59 7.79 -4.44 4.18
CA SER A 59 9.18 -4.52 4.67
C SER A 59 9.53 -5.86 5.33
N ARG A 60 8.57 -6.73 5.65
CA ARG A 60 8.84 -8.07 6.21
C ARG A 60 9.41 -9.01 5.16
N VAL A 61 8.91 -8.89 3.94
CA VAL A 61 9.33 -9.72 2.79
C VAL A 61 10.28 -8.97 1.86
N ASP A 62 10.45 -7.66 2.08
CA ASP A 62 11.25 -6.74 1.29
C ASP A 62 10.91 -6.81 -0.21
N LYS A 63 9.61 -6.77 -0.50
CA LYS A 63 9.07 -6.88 -1.86
C LYS A 63 7.98 -5.87 -2.11
N ALA A 64 7.98 -5.37 -3.34
CA ALA A 64 6.88 -4.64 -3.92
C ALA A 64 6.13 -5.55 -4.90
N GLU A 65 4.82 -5.65 -4.75
CA GLU A 65 3.97 -6.54 -5.52
C GLU A 65 2.72 -5.80 -6.02
N PRO A 66 2.32 -6.02 -7.28
CA PRO A 66 1.04 -5.59 -7.82
C PRO A 66 -0.12 -6.51 -7.41
#